data_AF-A0A3P7ZB95-F1
#
_entry.id   AF-A0A3P7ZB95-F1
#
_cell.length_a   1.000
_cell.length_b   1.000
_cell.length_c   1.000
_cell.angle_alpha   90.00
_cell.angle_beta   90.00
_cell.angle_gamma   90.00
#
_symmetry.space_group_name_H-M   'P 1'
#
loop_
_entity.id
_entity.type
_entity.pdbx_description
1 polymer ?
#
loop_
_entity_poly.entity_id
_entity_poly.type
_entity_poly.pdbx_seq_one_letter_code
_entity_poly.pdbx_strand_id
1 'polypeptide(L)' 'MMVNIGSLSSGGCVIAVKGDLAKIRLNSPVCTQVDEKIALSRRVERHWR' A
#
# COMPACT_ATOMS: atom_id res chain seq x y z
N MET A 1 5.46 -5.48 0.16
CA MET A 1 4.10 -5.11 -0.29
C MET A 1 4.23 -3.91 -1.21
N MET A 2 3.44 -3.88 -2.27
CA MET A 2 3.33 -2.73 -3.17
C MET A 2 1.98 -2.09 -2.94
N VAL A 3 1.98 -0.76 -2.84
CA VAL A 3 0.79 0.06 -2.66
C VAL A 3 0.67 0.95 -3.88
N ASN A 4 -0.42 0.78 -4.63
CA ASN A 4 -0.73 1.61 -5.79
C ASN A 4 -1.79 2.62 -5.37
N ILE A 5 -1.49 3.91 -5.57
CA ILE A 5 -2.29 5.06 -5.17
C ILE A 5 -2.44 5.94 -6.41
N GLY A 6 -3.60 5.90 -7.05
CA GLY A 6 -3.77 6.48 -8.39
C GLY A 6 -2.78 5.88 -9.40
N SER A 7 -1.95 6.72 -10.03
CA SER A 7 -0.88 6.31 -10.95
C SER A 7 0.47 6.03 -10.28
N LEU A 8 0.57 6.25 -8.97
CA LEU A 8 1.82 6.15 -8.21
C LEU A 8 1.92 4.78 -7.53
N SER A 9 3.10 4.16 -7.62
CA SER A 9 3.41 2.91 -6.93
C SER A 9 4.51 3.15 -5.91
N SER A 10 4.28 2.77 -4.65
CA SER A 10 5.29 2.81 -3.60
C SER A 10 5.38 1.49 -2.85
N GLY A 11 6.58 1.18 -2.37
CA GLY A 11 6.77 0.11 -1.40
C GLY A 11 6.18 0.52 -0.05
N GLY A 12 5.63 -0.45 0.68
CA GLY A 12 5.08 -0.19 2.01
C GLY A 12 5.33 -1.33 2.99
N CYS A 13 5.39 -0.96 4.27
CA CYS A 13 5.44 -1.88 5.40
C CYS A 13 4.19 -1.68 6.28
N VAL A 14 3.49 -2.78 6.59
CA VAL A 14 2.35 -2.76 7.51
C VAL A 14 2.88 -2.65 8.95
N ILE A 15 2.46 -1.61 9.68
CA ILE A 15 2.91 -1.33 11.05
C ILE A 15 1.92 -1.86 12.09
N ALA A 16 0.62 -1.76 11.80
CA ALA A 16 -0.44 -2.23 12.66
C ALA A 16 -1.68 -2.59 11.84
N VAL A 17 -2.47 -3.54 12.34
CA VAL A 17 -3.76 -3.95 11.78
C VAL A 17 -4.77 -4.05 12.93
N LYS A 18 -5.98 -3.57 12.71
CA LYS A 18 -7.09 -3.68 13.66
C LYS A 18 -8.41 -3.82 12.89
N GLY A 19 -8.99 -5.01 12.91
CA GLY A 19 -10.20 -5.29 12.14
C GLY A 19 -9.97 -5.05 10.64
N ASP A 20 -10.74 -4.14 10.07
CA ASP A 20 -10.68 -3.68 8.68
C ASP A 20 -9.71 -2.50 8.45
N LEU A 21 -9.07 -1.99 9.51
CA LEU A 21 -8.11 -0.89 9.43
C LEU A 21 -6.66 -1.38 9.40
N ALA A 22 -5.83 -0.73 8.57
CA ALA A 22 -4.39 -0.96 8.51
C ALA A 22 -3.60 0.35 8.51
N LYS A 23 -2.50 0.38 9.27
CA LYS A 23 -1.51 1.47 9.24
C LYS A 23 -0.30 1.04 8.41
N ILE A 24 -0.07 1.69 7.27
CA ILE A 24 1.04 1.38 6.36
C ILE A 24 2.02 2.54 6.35
N ARG A 25 3.31 2.25 6.56
CA ARG A 25 4.39 3.20 6.34
C ARG A 25 4.87 3.04 4.91
N LEU A 26 4.81 4.11 4.13
CA LEU A 26 5.36 4.16 2.77
C LEU A 26 6.88 4.36 2.82
N ASN A 27 7.59 3.77 1.86
CA ASN A 27 9.05 3.93 1.74
C ASN A 27 9.44 5.29 1.16
N SER A 28 8.56 5.90 0.35
CA SER A 28 8.71 7.23 -0.22
C SER A 28 7.42 8.02 -0.01
N PRO A 29 7.49 9.36 0.13
CA PRO A 29 6.29 10.20 0.16
C PRO A 29 5.56 10.13 -1.19
N VAL A 30 4.24 10.16 -1.14
CA VAL A 30 3.34 10.06 -2.31
C VAL A 30 2.24 11.11 -2.16
N CYS A 31 1.91 11.80 -3.25
CA CYS A 31 0.79 12.74 -3.29
C CYS A 31 -0.54 11.96 -3.43
N THR A 32 -1.53 12.27 -2.61
CA THR A 32 -2.86 11.65 -2.66
C THR A 32 -3.88 12.50 -1.89
N GLN A 33 -5.16 12.15 -1.99
CA GLN A 33 -6.23 12.73 -1.20
C GLN A 33 -6.87 11.70 -0.26
N VAL A 34 -7.58 12.18 0.76
CA VAL A 34 -8.42 11.31 1.60
C VAL A 34 -9.47 10.64 0.70
N ASP A 35 -9.81 9.38 1.01
CA ASP A 35 -10.75 8.54 0.26
C ASP A 35 -10.31 8.14 -1.16
N GLU A 36 -9.04 8.39 -1.54
CA GLU A 36 -8.51 7.89 -2.81
C GLU A 36 -8.41 6.36 -2.81
N LYS A 37 -8.80 5.76 -3.94
CA LYS A 37 -8.77 4.31 -4.10
C LYS A 37 -7.34 3.81 -4.20
N ILE A 38 -7.03 2.78 -3.44
CA ILE A 38 -5.72 2.13 -3.43
C ILE A 38 -5.84 0.66 -3.85
N ALA A 39 -4.81 0.14 -4.50
CA ALA A 39 -4.64 -1.29 -4.72
C ALA A 39 -3.44 -1.82 -3.92
N LEU A 40 -3.64 -2.94 -3.24
CA LEU A 40 -2.62 -3.59 -2.43
C LEU A 40 -2.15 -4.86 -3.12
N SER A 41 -0.84 -5.01 -3.28
CA SER A 41 -0.25 -6.23 -3.83
C SER A 41 0.81 -6.80 -2.89
N ARG A 42 0.85 -8.12 -2.76
CA ARG A 42 1.87 -8.87 -2.01
C ARG A 42 2.69 -9.74 -2.96
N ARG A 43 3.93 -10.00 -2.57
CA ARG A 43 4.81 -10.88 -3.35
C ARG A 43 4.57 -12.34 -2.93
N VAL A 44 4.13 -13.17 -3.85
CA VAL A 44 3.89 -14.62 -3.68
C VAL A 44 4.59 -15.34 -4.81
N GLU A 45 5.45 -16.32 -4.50
CA GLU A 45 6.19 -17.11 -5.51
C GLU A 45 6.87 -16.22 -6.58
N ARG A 46 7.52 -15.15 -6.11
CA ARG A 46 8.21 -14.13 -6.93
C ARG A 46 7.31 -13.25 -7.79
N HIS A 47 5.99 -13.43 -7.79
CA HIS A 47 5.02 -12.59 -8.50
C HIS A 47 4.28 -11.65 -7.55
N TRP A 48 3.90 -10.47 -8.03
CA TRP A 48 2.96 -9.61 -7.32
C TRP A 48 1.54 -10.14 -7.56
N ARG A 49 0.81 -10.35 -6.48
CA ARG A 49 -0.58 -10.83 -6.45
C ARG A 49 -1.41 -9.89 -5.61
#